data_AF-A0A1H5YVM7-F1
#
_entry.id   AF-A0A1H5YVM7-F1
#
_cell.length_a   1.000
_cell.length_b   1.000
_cell.length_c   1.000
_cell.angle_alpha   90.00
_cell.angle_beta   90.00
_cell.angle_gamma   90.00
#
_symmetry.space_group_name_H-M   'P 1'
#
loop_
_entity.id
_entity.type
_entity.pdbx_description
1 polymer ?
#
loop_
_entity_poly.entity_id
_entity_poly.type
_entity_poly.pdbx_seq_one_letter_code
_entity_poly.pdbx_strand_id
1 'polypeptide(L)'
;MLQRIRVAALAIVLGAGVVTLAPSAATAAPAPVVGRVAISPSPPIDVTAGAVTATFSFLTQNTDKAEFQLKPPGISVGTPIALTSSKAGDWTRWTGTKAFDSKVAGTWSWLAIAGSASRGDTFDVVVKKPLETKFADFDASPDRVAKGSPIRVTGRLLADGNSYVGQSVTISFRARGADAFREVTKVTTGRAGWFGTTVRADATGWWRAEFVATSAAKGSISDADRVDVRRGRLGSRIAGFDARPEPVDKGDKLSFTGALQVERRGGVAGERVSIFFKANGSHKWQYVTSDVTGRQGRFWASATAETSGWWRAEYAGNRRVNGSVSDEDWVRVDQPAPPPTAKADTRLIRFNAYPEPIKRGKYLKFGGKLQVDDEGSWEGYSGKVALYFLPVGARKWQYVKTTGSGDSGRLYTKVKAWNSGYWKFVFGGDEDTYGSDSRRDYVRVKR
;
A
#
# COMPACT_ATOMS: atom_id res chain seq x y z
N MET A 1 33.55 53.72 -70.85
CA MET A 1 34.07 54.61 -71.90
C MET A 1 34.01 56.03 -71.36
N LEU A 2 35.10 56.55 -70.77
CA LEU A 2 36.14 57.33 -71.45
C LEU A 2 35.61 58.59 -72.13
N GLN A 3 35.53 59.68 -71.35
CA GLN A 3 36.33 60.91 -71.45
C GLN A 3 36.65 61.48 -72.85
N ARG A 4 36.66 62.84 -72.90
CA ARG A 4 37.37 63.80 -73.82
C ARG A 4 36.43 64.50 -74.83
N ILE A 5 36.53 65.80 -75.20
CA ILE A 5 37.60 66.80 -75.18
C ILE A 5 37.02 68.23 -75.43
N ARG A 6 37.65 69.23 -74.78
CA ARG A 6 37.97 70.65 -75.10
C ARG A 6 37.33 71.38 -76.30
N VAL A 7 37.10 72.70 -76.16
CA VAL A 7 37.68 73.78 -77.00
C VAL A 7 37.79 75.09 -76.20
N ALA A 8 38.90 75.80 -76.41
CA ALA A 8 39.27 77.10 -75.85
C ALA A 8 38.87 78.26 -76.79
N ALA A 9 38.71 79.48 -76.25
CA ALA A 9 38.91 80.71 -77.02
C ALA A 9 39.44 81.84 -76.12
N LEU A 10 40.47 82.50 -76.63
CA LEU A 10 41.27 83.58 -76.06
C LEU A 10 40.96 84.84 -76.86
N ALA A 11 40.69 85.99 -76.22
CA ALA A 11 40.91 87.31 -76.80
C ALA A 11 40.97 88.41 -75.73
N ILE A 12 41.95 89.28 -75.90
CA ILE A 12 42.47 90.34 -75.02
C ILE A 12 41.86 91.68 -75.41
N VAL A 13 41.47 92.54 -74.46
CA VAL A 13 41.60 94.02 -74.57
C VAL A 13 41.84 94.64 -73.19
N LEU A 14 42.83 95.53 -73.14
CA LEU A 14 43.36 96.29 -72.01
C LEU A 14 42.38 97.33 -71.45
N GLY A 15 42.46 97.57 -70.14
CA GLY A 15 41.85 98.72 -69.49
C GLY A 15 42.22 98.80 -68.02
N ALA A 16 43.10 99.75 -67.66
CA ALA A 16 43.52 100.01 -66.30
C ALA A 16 42.31 100.42 -65.44
N GLY A 17 42.06 99.66 -64.36
CA GLY A 17 40.98 99.91 -63.43
C GLY A 17 41.32 99.28 -62.09
N VAL A 18 41.27 100.08 -61.04
CA VAL A 18 41.58 99.78 -59.64
C VAL A 18 41.07 98.40 -59.22
N VAL A 19 41.98 97.52 -58.78
CA VAL A 19 41.61 96.26 -58.10
C VAL A 19 41.00 96.63 -56.75
N THR A 20 39.68 96.75 -56.71
CA THR A 20 38.95 96.54 -55.46
C THR A 20 38.77 95.04 -55.31
N LEU A 21 39.35 94.47 -54.26
CA LEU A 21 39.04 93.11 -53.82
C LEU A 21 37.56 93.10 -53.44
N ALA A 22 36.68 92.69 -54.37
CA ALA A 22 35.34 92.29 -54.00
C ALA A 22 35.49 91.11 -53.02
N PRO A 23 34.88 91.15 -51.82
CA PRO A 23 34.89 90.00 -50.95
C PRO A 23 34.25 88.84 -51.71
N SER A 24 34.97 87.73 -51.79
CA SER A 24 34.41 86.44 -52.20
C SER A 24 33.10 86.26 -51.44
N ALA A 25 31.98 86.11 -52.15
CA ALA A 25 30.71 85.76 -51.53
C ALA A 25 30.96 84.50 -50.69
N ALA A 26 30.91 84.65 -49.37
CA ALA A 26 31.01 83.52 -48.47
C ALA A 26 29.91 82.53 -48.88
N THR A 27 30.32 81.36 -49.36
CA THR A 27 29.39 80.26 -49.64
C THR A 27 28.61 80.02 -48.34
N ALA A 28 27.32 80.33 -48.36
CA ALA A 28 26.48 80.20 -47.17
C ALA A 28 26.63 78.78 -46.61
N ALA A 29 26.88 78.66 -45.31
CA ALA A 29 26.99 77.37 -44.65
C ALA A 29 25.74 76.53 -44.97
N PRO A 30 25.88 75.22 -45.27
CA PRO A 30 24.75 74.39 -45.64
C PRO A 30 23.72 74.36 -44.52
N ALA A 31 22.43 74.45 -44.88
CA ALA A 31 21.35 74.52 -43.89
C ALA A 31 21.31 73.25 -43.01
N PRO A 32 20.97 73.40 -41.71
CA PRO A 32 20.75 72.25 -40.83
C PRO A 32 19.67 71.31 -41.35
N VAL A 33 19.81 70.01 -41.08
CA VAL A 33 18.83 68.98 -41.46
C VAL A 33 18.47 68.12 -40.26
N VAL A 34 17.18 67.77 -40.12
CA VAL A 34 16.67 66.82 -39.11
C VAL A 34 16.18 65.54 -39.81
N GLY A 35 16.75 64.40 -39.43
CA GLY A 35 16.37 63.08 -39.91
C GLY A 35 15.03 62.58 -39.37
N ARG A 36 14.74 61.28 -39.54
CA ARG A 36 13.59 60.65 -38.85
C ARG A 36 13.90 60.48 -37.37
N VAL A 37 12.85 60.60 -36.56
CA VAL A 37 12.90 60.28 -35.13
C VAL A 37 12.40 58.86 -34.94
N ALA A 38 13.17 58.05 -34.23
CA ALA A 38 12.79 56.71 -33.78
C ALA A 38 12.41 56.77 -32.29
N ILE A 39 11.31 56.13 -31.94
CA ILE A 39 10.81 56.00 -30.57
C ILE A 39 10.85 54.50 -30.20
N SER A 40 11.50 54.17 -29.08
CA SER A 40 11.58 52.81 -28.57
C SER A 40 11.17 52.78 -27.09
N PRO A 41 10.19 51.96 -26.66
CA PRO A 41 9.42 51.02 -27.48
C PRO A 41 8.54 51.74 -28.51
N SER A 42 8.22 51.04 -29.60
CA SER A 42 7.37 51.57 -30.68
C SER A 42 6.01 52.01 -30.11
N PRO A 43 5.52 53.22 -30.46
CA PRO A 43 4.19 53.67 -30.05
C PRO A 43 3.06 52.73 -30.53
N PRO A 44 1.93 52.65 -29.81
CA PRO A 44 1.64 53.36 -28.56
C PRO A 44 2.43 52.81 -27.37
N ILE A 45 2.88 53.70 -26.49
CA ILE A 45 3.61 53.32 -25.27
C ILE A 45 2.61 52.88 -24.21
N ASP A 46 2.60 51.59 -23.88
CA ASP A 46 1.68 51.00 -22.91
C ASP A 46 2.24 51.08 -21.48
N VAL A 47 1.64 51.93 -20.64
CA VAL A 47 2.05 52.16 -19.25
C VAL A 47 1.13 51.46 -18.24
N THR A 48 0.34 50.47 -18.69
CA THR A 48 -0.60 49.73 -17.81
C THR A 48 0.10 48.98 -16.69
N ALA A 49 1.30 48.45 -16.96
CA ALA A 49 2.11 47.68 -16.01
C ALA A 49 2.90 48.54 -15.02
N GLY A 50 2.92 49.86 -15.22
CA GLY A 50 3.83 50.78 -14.54
C GLY A 50 4.54 51.71 -15.51
N ALA A 51 5.46 52.52 -15.00
CA ALA A 51 6.16 53.52 -15.80
C ALA A 51 7.08 52.87 -16.85
N VAL A 52 7.02 53.38 -18.09
CA VAL A 52 7.84 52.92 -19.22
C VAL A 52 8.78 54.03 -19.65
N THR A 53 10.07 53.72 -19.77
CA THR A 53 11.06 54.67 -20.30
C THR A 53 11.14 54.52 -21.81
N ALA A 54 10.80 55.58 -22.52
CA ALA A 54 10.96 55.66 -23.97
C ALA A 54 12.29 56.33 -24.32
N THR A 55 12.92 55.82 -25.37
CA THR A 55 14.14 56.36 -25.97
C THR A 55 13.78 57.01 -27.30
N PHE A 56 14.16 58.27 -27.46
CA PHE A 56 14.00 59.05 -28.68
C PHE A 56 15.37 59.17 -29.33
N SER A 57 15.49 58.79 -30.60
CA SER A 57 16.75 58.87 -31.34
C SER A 57 16.56 59.48 -32.71
N PHE A 58 17.42 60.43 -33.08
CA PHE A 58 17.35 61.11 -34.37
C PHE A 58 18.73 61.56 -34.85
N LEU A 59 18.85 61.87 -36.14
CA LEU A 59 20.09 62.31 -36.77
C LEU A 59 19.97 63.78 -37.19
N THR A 60 21.05 64.55 -37.03
CA THR A 60 21.16 65.91 -37.57
C THR A 60 22.41 66.07 -38.44
N GLN A 61 22.37 66.96 -39.42
CA GLN A 61 23.52 67.33 -40.25
C GLN A 61 23.71 68.86 -40.25
N ASN A 62 24.93 69.34 -40.49
CA ASN A 62 25.29 70.76 -40.56
C ASN A 62 24.96 71.58 -39.28
N THR A 63 24.93 70.93 -38.11
CA THR A 63 24.81 71.57 -36.80
C THR A 63 25.47 70.71 -35.73
N ASP A 64 26.00 71.37 -34.69
CA ASP A 64 26.50 70.78 -33.45
C ASP A 64 25.51 70.93 -32.27
N LYS A 65 24.39 71.63 -32.50
CA LYS A 65 23.32 71.84 -31.52
C LYS A 65 22.02 71.20 -31.99
N ALA A 66 21.38 70.47 -31.09
CA ALA A 66 20.03 69.96 -31.26
C ALA A 66 19.25 70.03 -29.94
N GLU A 67 17.93 70.17 -30.06
CA GLU A 67 17.00 70.13 -28.94
C GLU A 67 15.86 69.17 -29.28
N PHE A 68 15.34 68.47 -28.27
CA PHE A 68 14.17 67.62 -28.43
C PHE A 68 13.16 67.98 -27.35
N GLN A 69 11.99 68.44 -27.78
CA GLN A 69 10.91 68.86 -26.89
C GLN A 69 9.80 67.82 -26.90
N LEU A 70 9.27 67.53 -25.72
CA LEU A 70 8.08 66.71 -25.52
C LEU A 70 6.94 67.57 -24.98
N LYS A 71 5.77 67.43 -25.58
CA LYS A 71 4.54 68.14 -25.23
C LYS A 71 3.50 67.14 -24.72
N PRO A 72 3.10 67.22 -23.44
CA PRO A 72 2.07 66.35 -22.88
C PRO A 72 0.66 66.71 -23.39
N PRO A 73 -0.30 65.77 -23.32
CA PRO A 73 -1.68 66.02 -23.67
C PRO A 73 -2.26 67.21 -22.89
N GLY A 74 -2.95 68.12 -23.58
CA GLY A 74 -3.65 69.27 -22.95
C GLY A 74 -2.76 70.44 -22.49
N ILE A 75 -1.43 70.37 -22.62
CA ILE A 75 -0.52 71.48 -22.31
C ILE A 75 -0.01 72.10 -23.62
N SER A 76 0.04 73.43 -23.71
CA SER A 76 0.46 74.15 -24.93
C SER A 76 1.98 74.23 -25.13
N VAL A 77 2.76 74.06 -24.06
CA VAL A 77 4.22 74.25 -24.03
C VAL A 77 4.96 72.90 -24.08
N GLY A 78 5.97 72.79 -24.96
CA GLY A 78 6.90 71.65 -25.00
C GLY A 78 8.04 71.82 -24.00
N THR A 79 8.47 70.74 -23.34
CA THR A 79 9.61 70.75 -22.42
C THR A 79 10.80 70.02 -23.04
N PRO A 80 12.01 70.61 -23.06
CA PRO A 80 13.20 69.94 -23.56
C PRO A 80 13.59 68.75 -22.68
N ILE A 81 14.09 67.69 -23.32
CA ILE A 81 14.77 66.58 -22.63
C ILE A 81 16.28 66.67 -22.83
N ALA A 82 17.04 66.15 -21.87
CA ALA A 82 18.47 66.02 -22.00
C ALA A 82 18.82 65.07 -23.15
N LEU A 83 19.76 65.49 -24.00
CA LEU A 83 20.25 64.70 -25.13
C LEU A 83 21.72 64.37 -24.96
N THR A 84 22.09 63.15 -25.32
CA THR A 84 23.47 62.72 -25.55
C THR A 84 23.74 62.65 -27.05
N SER A 85 24.91 63.11 -27.50
CA SER A 85 25.31 63.05 -28.90
C SER A 85 26.44 62.07 -29.17
N SER A 86 26.45 61.50 -30.38
CA SER A 86 27.53 60.66 -30.91
C SER A 86 27.68 60.89 -32.41
N LYS A 87 28.91 60.84 -32.95
CA LYS A 87 29.14 60.95 -34.40
C LYS A 87 28.65 59.71 -35.16
N ALA A 88 28.05 59.94 -36.32
CA ALA A 88 27.52 58.92 -37.22
C ALA A 88 27.87 59.32 -38.67
N GLY A 89 29.16 59.23 -39.04
CA GLY A 89 29.68 59.79 -40.28
C GLY A 89 29.55 61.32 -40.30
N ASP A 90 29.03 61.87 -41.39
CA ASP A 90 28.75 63.32 -41.52
C ASP A 90 27.55 63.79 -40.68
N TRP A 91 26.84 62.85 -40.05
CA TRP A 91 25.69 63.13 -39.19
C TRP A 91 26.07 63.05 -37.71
N THR A 92 25.31 63.76 -36.88
CA THR A 92 25.35 63.62 -35.42
C THR A 92 24.07 62.91 -34.98
N ARG A 93 24.21 61.80 -34.26
CA ARG A 93 23.09 61.09 -33.62
C ARG A 93 22.84 61.67 -32.24
N TRP A 94 21.58 61.96 -31.96
CA TRP A 94 21.10 62.44 -30.68
C TRP A 94 20.16 61.41 -30.08
N THR A 95 20.34 61.15 -28.79
CA THR A 95 19.48 60.23 -28.03
C THR A 95 19.08 60.88 -26.73
N GLY A 96 17.80 60.80 -26.39
CA GLY A 96 17.24 61.24 -25.13
C GLY A 96 16.23 60.23 -24.60
N THR A 97 16.00 60.22 -23.29
CA THR A 97 15.03 59.31 -22.67
C THR A 97 14.02 60.06 -21.82
N LYS A 98 12.82 59.52 -21.72
CA LYS A 98 11.76 60.02 -20.83
C LYS A 98 10.93 58.86 -20.29
N ALA A 99 10.69 58.87 -18.98
CA ALA A 99 9.73 57.96 -18.36
C ALA A 99 8.30 58.51 -18.49
N PHE A 100 7.39 57.65 -18.91
CA PHE A 100 5.95 57.91 -19.00
C PHE A 100 5.24 57.04 -17.97
N ASP A 101 4.27 57.60 -17.27
CA ASP A 101 3.43 56.89 -16.31
C ASP A 101 1.94 57.06 -16.65
N SER A 102 1.09 56.35 -15.93
CA SER A 102 -0.35 56.33 -16.15
C SER A 102 -1.05 57.67 -15.85
N LYS A 103 -0.39 58.63 -15.18
CA LYS A 103 -1.02 59.91 -14.79
C LYS A 103 -1.15 60.89 -15.94
N VAL A 104 -0.33 60.73 -16.99
CA VAL A 104 -0.25 61.62 -18.15
C VAL A 104 -0.39 60.85 -19.47
N ALA A 105 -1.27 59.85 -19.47
CA ALA A 105 -1.67 59.12 -20.67
C ALA A 105 -2.48 60.00 -21.64
N GLY A 106 -2.35 59.73 -22.93
CA GLY A 106 -2.97 60.48 -24.02
C GLY A 106 -2.01 60.69 -25.19
N THR A 107 -2.40 61.55 -26.13
CA THR A 107 -1.59 61.89 -27.30
C THR A 107 -0.54 62.94 -26.97
N TRP A 108 0.72 62.54 -27.03
CA TRP A 108 1.89 63.40 -26.87
C TRP A 108 2.35 63.92 -28.22
N SER A 109 2.93 65.12 -28.25
CA SER A 109 3.65 65.64 -29.42
C SER A 109 5.14 65.71 -29.12
N TRP A 110 5.97 65.45 -30.13
CA TRP A 110 7.41 65.69 -30.05
C TRP A 110 7.86 66.66 -31.13
N LEU A 111 8.93 67.39 -30.85
CA LEU A 111 9.56 68.33 -31.77
C LEU A 111 11.09 68.21 -31.64
N ALA A 112 11.74 67.79 -32.72
CA ALA A 112 13.19 67.77 -32.86
C ALA A 112 13.64 69.04 -33.61
N ILE A 113 14.58 69.78 -33.03
CA ILE A 113 15.07 71.07 -33.52
C ILE A 113 16.58 70.98 -33.75
N ALA A 114 17.04 71.48 -34.89
CA ALA A 114 18.44 71.56 -35.30
C ALA A 114 18.69 72.92 -35.95
N GLY A 115 19.16 73.91 -35.18
CA GLY A 115 19.30 75.28 -35.67
C GLY A 115 17.95 75.83 -36.18
N SER A 116 17.88 76.15 -37.48
CA SER A 116 16.65 76.62 -38.15
C SER A 116 15.73 75.52 -38.66
N ALA A 117 16.16 74.26 -38.64
CA ALA A 117 15.34 73.12 -39.08
C ALA A 117 14.60 72.49 -37.91
N SER A 118 13.35 72.07 -38.14
CA SER A 118 12.59 71.32 -37.15
C SER A 118 11.73 70.23 -37.79
N ARG A 119 11.40 69.20 -37.00
CA ARG A 119 10.48 68.13 -37.37
C ARG A 119 9.69 67.72 -36.14
N GLY A 120 8.39 67.52 -36.29
CA GLY A 120 7.53 67.06 -35.21
C GLY A 120 6.50 66.04 -35.68
N ASP A 121 5.97 65.28 -34.72
CA ASP A 121 4.87 64.33 -34.91
C ASP A 121 4.21 64.04 -33.55
N THR A 122 3.22 63.15 -33.54
CA THR A 122 2.51 62.70 -32.35
C THR A 122 2.71 61.21 -32.08
N PHE A 123 2.50 60.81 -30.83
CA PHE A 123 2.47 59.41 -30.41
C PHE A 123 1.58 59.26 -29.18
N ASP A 124 1.00 58.08 -29.00
CA ASP A 124 0.12 57.82 -27.87
C ASP A 124 0.83 57.12 -26.73
N VAL A 125 0.50 57.56 -25.51
CA VAL A 125 0.79 56.85 -24.26
C VAL A 125 -0.55 56.34 -23.73
N VAL A 126 -0.69 55.03 -23.53
CA VAL A 126 -1.98 54.41 -23.22
C VAL A 126 -1.97 53.68 -21.88
N VAL A 127 -3.10 53.76 -21.18
CA VAL A 127 -3.44 52.92 -20.04
C VAL A 127 -4.57 52.02 -20.48
N LYS A 128 -4.33 50.71 -20.54
CA LYS A 128 -5.36 49.72 -20.82
C LYS A 128 -6.05 49.35 -19.51
N LYS A 129 -7.35 49.08 -19.58
CA LYS A 129 -8.07 48.49 -18.45
C LYS A 129 -7.61 47.03 -18.33
N PRO A 130 -7.08 46.58 -17.17
CA PRO A 130 -6.74 45.17 -16.98
C PRO A 130 -8.02 44.32 -16.96
N LEU A 131 -7.97 43.15 -17.58
CA LEU A 131 -9.09 42.20 -17.61
C LEU A 131 -9.40 41.69 -16.19
N GLU A 132 -10.67 41.54 -15.86
CA GLU A 132 -11.11 40.90 -14.62
C GLU A 132 -11.10 39.38 -14.80
N THR A 133 -10.32 38.67 -13.98
CA THR A 133 -10.26 37.21 -14.07
C THR A 133 -11.11 36.51 -13.03
N LYS A 134 -11.65 35.35 -13.39
CA LYS A 134 -12.34 34.45 -12.46
C LYS A 134 -12.07 32.99 -12.80
N PHE A 135 -12.08 32.15 -11.78
CA PHE A 135 -12.16 30.71 -11.96
C PHE A 135 -13.61 30.25 -12.01
N ALA A 136 -13.90 29.28 -12.86
CA ALA A 136 -15.15 28.54 -12.92
C ALA A 136 -14.87 27.04 -12.88
N ASP A 137 -15.84 26.27 -12.38
CA ASP A 137 -15.83 24.79 -12.40
C ASP A 137 -14.56 24.17 -11.77
N PHE A 138 -14.04 24.79 -10.71
CA PHE A 138 -12.90 24.25 -9.98
C PHE A 138 -13.32 23.02 -9.17
N ASP A 139 -12.64 21.90 -9.37
CA ASP A 139 -12.92 20.61 -8.73
C ASP A 139 -11.64 19.81 -8.48
N ALA A 140 -11.56 19.12 -7.34
CA ALA A 140 -10.47 18.20 -7.00
C ALA A 140 -11.03 16.81 -6.68
N SER A 141 -11.31 16.02 -7.71
CA SER A 141 -11.99 14.73 -7.58
C SER A 141 -11.05 13.52 -7.69
N PRO A 142 -11.39 12.38 -7.05
CA PRO A 142 -12.53 12.16 -6.15
C PRO A 142 -12.33 12.76 -4.75
N ASP A 143 -13.43 13.18 -4.12
CA ASP A 143 -13.44 13.82 -2.79
C ASP A 143 -12.95 12.91 -1.65
N ARG A 144 -12.91 11.59 -1.87
CA ARG A 144 -12.42 10.62 -0.88
C ARG A 144 -11.49 9.60 -1.52
N VAL A 145 -10.26 9.56 -1.06
CA VAL A 145 -9.24 8.64 -1.58
C VAL A 145 -8.37 8.04 -0.47
N ALA A 146 -7.62 6.98 -0.79
CA ALA A 146 -6.58 6.48 0.11
C ALA A 146 -5.33 7.39 0.03
N LYS A 147 -4.51 7.37 1.08
CA LYS A 147 -3.25 8.12 1.10
C LYS A 147 -2.35 7.73 -0.09
N GLY A 148 -1.88 8.74 -0.82
CA GLY A 148 -1.00 8.57 -1.97
C GLY A 148 -1.73 8.24 -3.28
N SER A 149 -3.06 8.08 -3.25
CA SER A 149 -3.86 7.91 -4.46
C SER A 149 -3.84 9.19 -5.31
N PRO A 150 -3.89 9.05 -6.65
CA PRO A 150 -4.02 10.19 -7.54
C PRO A 150 -5.42 10.81 -7.41
N ILE A 151 -5.48 12.13 -7.49
CA ILE A 151 -6.70 12.93 -7.69
C ILE A 151 -6.49 13.80 -8.93
N ARG A 152 -7.60 14.16 -9.56
CA ARG A 152 -7.63 15.07 -10.71
C ARG A 152 -8.10 16.43 -10.23
N VAL A 153 -7.30 17.45 -10.49
CA VAL A 153 -7.65 18.85 -10.22
C VAL A 153 -7.92 19.52 -11.54
N THR A 154 -9.11 20.09 -11.70
CA THR A 154 -9.54 20.75 -12.93
C THR A 154 -10.20 22.09 -12.64
N GLY A 155 -10.26 22.94 -13.66
CA GLY A 155 -11.04 24.16 -13.62
C GLY A 155 -10.88 24.96 -14.91
N ARG A 156 -11.51 26.13 -14.94
CA ARG A 156 -11.51 27.02 -16.10
C ARG A 156 -11.16 28.44 -15.68
N LEU A 157 -10.19 29.05 -16.34
CA LEU A 157 -9.85 30.47 -16.16
C LEU A 157 -10.57 31.31 -17.22
N LEU A 158 -11.26 32.35 -16.75
CA LEU A 158 -11.98 33.30 -17.59
C LEU A 158 -11.43 34.71 -17.36
N ALA A 159 -11.46 35.54 -18.40
CA ALA A 159 -11.14 36.96 -18.37
C ALA A 159 -12.29 37.74 -19.02
N ASP A 160 -12.90 38.66 -18.28
CA ASP A 160 -14.10 39.41 -18.68
C ASP A 160 -15.21 38.48 -19.25
N GLY A 161 -15.38 37.30 -18.63
CA GLY A 161 -16.36 36.29 -19.04
C GLY A 161 -15.95 35.39 -20.21
N ASN A 162 -14.84 35.68 -20.89
CA ASN A 162 -14.33 34.90 -22.02
C ASN A 162 -13.23 33.92 -21.61
N SER A 163 -12.96 32.90 -22.42
CA SER A 163 -11.90 31.93 -22.14
C SER A 163 -10.51 32.58 -22.14
N TYR A 164 -9.73 32.37 -21.07
CA TYR A 164 -8.38 32.91 -20.98
C TYR A 164 -7.32 31.81 -21.16
N VAL A 165 -6.76 31.71 -22.37
CA VAL A 165 -5.88 30.62 -22.82
C VAL A 165 -4.40 31.01 -22.65
N GLY A 166 -3.53 30.00 -22.49
CA GLY A 166 -2.08 30.17 -22.43
C GLY A 166 -1.57 30.75 -21.12
N GLN A 167 -2.39 30.77 -20.08
CA GLN A 167 -2.07 31.37 -18.79
C GLN A 167 -1.56 30.33 -17.80
N SER A 168 -0.57 30.71 -16.98
CA SER A 168 -0.08 29.85 -15.91
C SER A 168 -0.98 29.97 -14.67
N VAL A 169 -1.52 28.84 -14.23
CA VAL A 169 -2.36 28.70 -13.04
C VAL A 169 -1.61 27.85 -12.02
N THR A 170 -1.54 28.33 -10.78
CA THR A 170 -0.93 27.59 -9.67
C THR A 170 -1.99 26.77 -8.96
N ILE A 171 -1.73 25.48 -8.76
CA ILE A 171 -2.54 24.60 -7.91
C ILE A 171 -1.89 24.56 -6.53
N SER A 172 -2.65 24.97 -5.52
CA SER A 172 -2.20 25.04 -4.14
C SER A 172 -3.00 24.11 -3.24
N PHE A 173 -2.36 23.59 -2.20
CA PHE A 173 -2.98 22.72 -1.21
C PHE A 173 -2.74 23.24 0.22
N ARG A 174 -3.76 23.12 1.06
CA ARG A 174 -3.70 23.37 2.50
C ARG A 174 -4.19 22.15 3.26
N ALA A 175 -3.30 21.52 4.01
CA ALA A 175 -3.66 20.39 4.87
C ALA A 175 -4.63 20.81 5.99
N ARG A 176 -5.49 19.88 6.41
CA ARG A 176 -6.40 20.09 7.55
C ARG A 176 -5.61 20.40 8.83
N GLY A 177 -5.86 21.57 9.41
CA GLY A 177 -5.16 22.05 10.60
C GLY A 177 -3.87 22.83 10.30
N ALA A 178 -3.51 23.04 9.03
CA ALA A 178 -2.50 24.01 8.64
C ALA A 178 -3.14 25.39 8.40
N ASP A 179 -2.34 26.45 8.46
CA ASP A 179 -2.82 27.83 8.34
C ASP A 179 -2.64 28.43 6.94
N ALA A 180 -1.81 27.81 6.10
CA ALA A 180 -1.44 28.35 4.79
C ALA A 180 -1.58 27.33 3.66
N PHE A 181 -1.99 27.83 2.48
CA PHE A 181 -1.90 27.12 1.22
C PHE A 181 -0.45 27.13 0.73
N ARG A 182 -0.02 26.02 0.14
CA ARG A 182 1.31 25.85 -0.45
C ARG A 182 1.17 25.44 -1.91
N GLU A 183 1.99 26.01 -2.77
CA GLU A 183 2.08 25.63 -4.18
C GLU A 183 2.43 24.14 -4.28
N VAL A 184 1.62 23.39 -5.05
CA VAL A 184 1.86 21.98 -5.37
C VAL A 184 2.42 21.86 -6.78
N THR A 185 1.83 22.58 -7.74
CA THR A 185 2.26 22.56 -9.14
C THR A 185 1.69 23.76 -9.92
N LYS A 186 2.18 23.97 -11.14
CA LYS A 186 1.66 24.94 -12.10
C LYS A 186 1.17 24.24 -13.36
N VAL A 187 0.07 24.74 -13.91
CA VAL A 187 -0.58 24.21 -15.10
C VAL A 187 -0.85 25.36 -16.07
N THR A 188 -0.85 25.08 -17.37
CA THR A 188 -1.20 26.10 -18.37
C THR A 188 -2.63 25.91 -18.85
N THR A 189 -3.39 26.99 -18.96
CA THR A 189 -4.74 26.96 -19.50
C THR A 189 -4.72 26.66 -20.99
N GLY A 190 -5.47 25.66 -21.41
CA GLY A 190 -5.60 25.21 -22.79
C GLY A 190 -6.88 25.72 -23.45
N ARG A 191 -7.42 24.91 -24.35
CA ARG A 191 -8.62 25.23 -25.13
C ARG A 191 -9.77 25.67 -24.22
N ALA A 192 -10.43 26.76 -24.61
CA ALA A 192 -11.52 27.37 -23.86
C ALA A 192 -11.19 27.76 -22.41
N GLY A 193 -9.91 27.90 -22.06
CA GLY A 193 -9.47 28.34 -20.73
C GLY A 193 -9.42 27.21 -19.68
N TRP A 194 -9.67 25.97 -20.10
CA TRP A 194 -9.61 24.81 -19.21
C TRP A 194 -8.18 24.47 -18.82
N PHE A 195 -8.00 24.06 -17.57
CA PHE A 195 -6.78 23.43 -17.10
C PHE A 195 -7.11 22.15 -16.35
N GLY A 196 -6.10 21.27 -16.24
CA GLY A 196 -6.21 20.06 -15.47
C GLY A 196 -4.86 19.43 -15.18
N THR A 197 -4.74 18.81 -14.02
CA THR A 197 -3.55 18.04 -13.64
C THR A 197 -3.93 16.89 -12.72
N THR A 198 -3.03 15.92 -12.62
CA THR A 198 -3.17 14.79 -11.69
C THR A 198 -2.09 14.90 -10.63
N VAL A 199 -2.49 14.91 -9.36
CA VAL A 199 -1.60 15.04 -8.20
C VAL A 199 -1.90 13.95 -7.18
N ARG A 200 -0.97 13.65 -6.27
CA ARG A 200 -1.20 12.67 -5.20
C ARG A 200 -1.74 13.34 -3.95
N ALA A 201 -2.77 12.74 -3.35
CA ALA A 201 -3.36 13.23 -2.11
C ALA A 201 -2.76 12.49 -0.90
N ASP A 202 -1.85 13.15 -0.18
CA ASP A 202 -1.17 12.57 0.99
C ASP A 202 -1.82 12.88 2.33
N ALA A 203 -2.66 13.90 2.37
CA ALA A 203 -3.34 14.35 3.58
C ALA A 203 -4.73 14.92 3.24
N THR A 204 -5.64 14.84 4.21
CA THR A 204 -6.93 15.53 4.11
C THR A 204 -6.70 17.04 4.11
N GLY A 205 -7.38 17.77 3.24
CA GLY A 205 -7.24 19.22 3.16
C GLY A 205 -8.02 19.83 2.01
N TRP A 206 -7.68 21.08 1.69
CA TRP A 206 -8.34 21.89 0.66
C TRP A 206 -7.38 22.20 -0.49
N TRP A 207 -7.89 22.10 -1.71
CA TRP A 207 -7.23 22.44 -2.96
C TRP A 207 -7.82 23.73 -3.51
N ARG A 208 -7.01 24.55 -4.18
CA ARG A 208 -7.48 25.73 -4.93
C ARG A 208 -6.57 26.04 -6.10
N ALA A 209 -7.09 26.78 -7.07
CA ALA A 209 -6.34 27.36 -8.16
C ALA A 209 -6.09 28.86 -7.93
N GLU A 210 -4.93 29.34 -8.35
CA GLU A 210 -4.51 30.73 -8.20
C GLU A 210 -3.94 31.24 -9.54
N PHE A 211 -4.43 32.39 -10.00
CA PHE A 211 -3.89 33.12 -11.14
C PHE A 211 -3.25 34.41 -10.62
N VAL A 212 -1.96 34.59 -10.89
CA VAL A 212 -1.20 35.77 -10.47
C VAL A 212 -1.49 36.93 -11.43
N ALA A 213 -1.61 38.15 -10.89
CA ALA A 213 -1.84 39.34 -11.69
C ALA A 213 -0.71 39.58 -12.71
N THR A 214 -1.07 40.09 -13.88
CA THR A 214 -0.16 40.51 -14.95
C THR A 214 -0.44 41.97 -15.33
N SER A 215 0.35 42.52 -16.26
CA SER A 215 0.07 43.84 -16.84
C SER A 215 -1.26 43.89 -17.61
N ALA A 216 -1.74 42.75 -18.10
CA ALA A 216 -2.95 42.68 -18.92
C ALA A 216 -4.21 42.26 -18.13
N ALA A 217 -4.05 41.64 -16.96
CA ALA A 217 -5.16 41.02 -16.23
C ALA A 217 -4.92 41.00 -14.72
N LYS A 218 -5.99 41.22 -13.95
CA LYS A 218 -5.94 41.10 -12.48
C LYS A 218 -5.86 39.63 -12.06
N GLY A 219 -5.21 39.38 -10.92
CA GLY A 219 -5.12 38.05 -10.32
C GLY A 219 -6.46 37.61 -9.72
N SER A 220 -6.68 36.30 -9.63
CA SER A 220 -7.86 35.71 -8.99
C SER A 220 -7.52 34.40 -8.30
N ILE A 221 -8.40 33.96 -7.41
CA ILE A 221 -8.29 32.71 -6.66
C ILE A 221 -9.63 31.99 -6.80
N SER A 222 -9.61 30.66 -7.00
CA SER A 222 -10.83 29.86 -7.06
C SER A 222 -11.41 29.64 -5.66
N ASP A 223 -12.66 29.16 -5.62
CA ASP A 223 -13.15 28.46 -4.44
C ASP A 223 -12.25 27.28 -4.09
N ALA A 224 -12.28 26.88 -2.82
CA ALA A 224 -11.48 25.78 -2.33
C ALA A 224 -12.30 24.49 -2.28
N ASP A 225 -11.78 23.41 -2.83
CA ASP A 225 -12.42 22.10 -2.81
C ASP A 225 -11.72 21.13 -1.86
N ARG A 226 -12.49 20.30 -1.13
CA ARG A 226 -11.96 19.47 -0.04
C ARG A 226 -11.85 18.00 -0.45
N VAL A 227 -10.64 17.45 -0.32
CA VAL A 227 -10.39 16.01 -0.44
C VAL A 227 -10.09 15.39 0.92
N ASP A 228 -10.85 14.35 1.27
CA ASP A 228 -10.63 13.49 2.42
C ASP A 228 -9.71 12.32 2.08
N VAL A 229 -8.55 12.28 2.73
CA VAL A 229 -7.59 11.20 2.58
C VAL A 229 -7.71 10.21 3.73
N ARG A 230 -8.15 9.00 3.42
CA ARG A 230 -8.15 7.86 4.34
C ARG A 230 -6.73 7.31 4.45
N ARG A 231 -6.22 7.17 5.68
CA ARG A 231 -5.02 6.33 5.90
C ARG A 231 -5.38 4.92 5.43
N GLY A 232 -4.54 4.30 4.61
CA GLY A 232 -4.69 2.90 4.22
C GLY A 232 -4.83 2.00 5.45
N ARG A 233 -5.54 0.88 5.32
CA ARG A 233 -5.57 -0.12 6.39
C ARG A 233 -4.15 -0.63 6.63
N LEU A 234 -3.75 -0.71 7.89
CA LEU A 234 -2.44 -1.25 8.25
C LEU A 234 -2.41 -2.75 7.96
N GLY A 235 -1.26 -3.25 7.50
CA GLY A 235 -1.02 -4.69 7.41
C GLY A 235 -1.01 -5.32 8.80
N SER A 236 -1.43 -6.58 8.89
CA SER A 236 -1.28 -7.40 10.10
C SER A 236 -0.67 -8.74 9.76
N ARG A 237 -0.14 -9.42 10.78
CA ARG A 237 0.34 -10.80 10.71
C ARG A 237 0.12 -11.51 12.04
N ILE A 238 -0.09 -12.82 12.02
CA ILE A 238 -0.04 -13.66 13.21
C ILE A 238 1.34 -14.32 13.24
N ALA A 239 2.12 -14.04 14.28
CA ALA A 239 3.48 -14.54 14.43
C ALA A 239 3.54 -15.67 15.47
N GLY A 240 4.29 -16.73 15.15
CA GLY A 240 4.57 -17.85 16.05
C GLY A 240 3.32 -18.61 16.46
N PHE A 241 2.43 -18.90 15.50
CA PHE A 241 1.31 -19.79 15.75
C PHE A 241 1.83 -21.22 15.99
N ASP A 242 1.31 -21.87 17.03
CA ASP A 242 1.78 -23.19 17.47
C ASP A 242 0.64 -23.93 18.17
N ALA A 243 0.41 -25.20 17.79
CA ALA A 243 -0.55 -26.10 18.40
C ALA A 243 0.20 -27.18 19.22
N ARG A 244 -0.07 -27.27 20.53
CA ARG A 244 0.65 -28.20 21.42
C ARG A 244 -0.25 -28.86 22.46
N PRO A 245 0.10 -30.05 22.97
CA PRO A 245 1.26 -30.87 22.59
C PRO A 245 1.05 -31.66 21.28
N GLU A 246 2.16 -32.07 20.67
CA GLU A 246 2.18 -32.94 19.49
C GLU A 246 3.26 -34.03 19.62
N PRO A 247 2.94 -35.32 19.43
CA PRO A 247 1.61 -35.89 19.18
C PRO A 247 0.70 -35.86 20.43
N VAL A 248 -0.57 -36.15 20.24
CA VAL A 248 -1.58 -36.15 21.31
C VAL A 248 -2.54 -37.33 21.17
N ASP A 249 -3.10 -37.86 22.26
CA ASP A 249 -4.14 -38.89 22.16
C ASP A 249 -5.52 -38.28 21.89
N LYS A 250 -6.40 -39.07 21.27
CA LYS A 250 -7.79 -38.68 21.07
C LYS A 250 -8.47 -38.38 22.43
N GLY A 251 -9.04 -37.18 22.55
CA GLY A 251 -9.73 -36.70 23.75
C GLY A 251 -8.90 -35.75 24.60
N ASP A 252 -7.61 -35.60 24.33
CA ASP A 252 -6.73 -34.68 25.04
C ASP A 252 -6.94 -33.22 24.63
N LYS A 253 -6.45 -32.31 25.48
CA LYS A 253 -6.51 -30.86 25.26
C LYS A 253 -5.31 -30.37 24.46
N LEU A 254 -5.57 -29.74 23.33
CA LEU A 254 -4.62 -28.89 22.60
C LEU A 254 -4.69 -27.45 23.09
N SER A 255 -3.53 -26.81 23.11
CA SER A 255 -3.32 -25.40 23.36
C SER A 255 -2.80 -24.72 22.09
N PHE A 256 -3.36 -23.56 21.78
CA PHE A 256 -2.98 -22.75 20.62
C PHE A 256 -2.44 -21.43 21.10
N THR A 257 -1.22 -21.09 20.70
CA THR A 257 -0.59 -19.82 21.06
C THR A 257 -0.15 -19.07 19.82
N GLY A 258 0.03 -17.76 19.95
CA GLY A 258 0.55 -16.90 18.91
C GLY A 258 0.41 -15.42 19.27
N ALA A 259 0.87 -14.53 18.39
CA ALA A 259 0.74 -13.09 18.59
C ALA A 259 0.30 -12.35 17.33
N LEU A 260 -0.79 -11.58 17.41
CA LEU A 260 -1.22 -10.66 16.36
C LEU A 260 -0.39 -9.38 16.40
N GLN A 261 0.29 -9.09 15.29
CA GLN A 261 1.10 -7.90 15.10
C GLN A 261 0.53 -7.04 13.98
N VAL A 262 0.49 -5.72 14.20
CA VAL A 262 0.06 -4.73 13.21
C VAL A 262 1.24 -3.85 12.83
N GLU A 263 1.38 -3.58 11.54
CA GLU A 263 2.43 -2.72 10.98
C GLU A 263 2.52 -1.40 11.75
N ARG A 264 3.73 -1.00 12.13
CA ARG A 264 4.05 0.22 12.90
C ARG A 264 3.46 0.30 14.31
N ARG A 265 2.65 -0.69 14.75
CA ARG A 265 2.05 -0.75 16.09
C ARG A 265 2.59 -1.90 16.94
N GLY A 266 3.17 -2.91 16.31
CA GLY A 266 3.57 -4.13 17.01
C GLY A 266 2.35 -4.92 17.48
N GLY A 267 2.45 -5.55 18.64
CA GLY A 267 1.38 -6.36 19.21
C GLY A 267 0.15 -5.55 19.64
N VAL A 268 -1.04 -5.94 19.19
CA VAL A 268 -2.29 -5.22 19.46
C VAL A 268 -3.25 -6.02 20.34
N ALA A 269 -3.76 -5.39 21.40
CA ALA A 269 -4.71 -6.01 22.33
C ALA A 269 -6.17 -5.77 21.92
N GLY A 270 -7.08 -6.61 22.40
CA GLY A 270 -8.53 -6.47 22.22
C GLY A 270 -9.05 -6.92 20.86
N GLU A 271 -8.24 -7.59 20.05
CA GLU A 271 -8.64 -8.10 18.74
C GLU A 271 -8.95 -9.60 18.85
N ARG A 272 -10.02 -10.07 18.19
CA ARG A 272 -10.39 -11.49 18.21
C ARG A 272 -9.60 -12.27 17.16
N VAL A 273 -8.93 -13.32 17.59
CA VAL A 273 -8.25 -14.29 16.71
C VAL A 273 -8.97 -15.63 16.82
N SER A 274 -9.39 -16.16 15.67
CA SER A 274 -10.14 -17.41 15.57
C SER A 274 -9.22 -18.56 15.19
N ILE A 275 -9.44 -19.72 15.78
CA ILE A 275 -8.73 -20.96 15.48
C ILE A 275 -9.59 -21.82 14.56
N PHE A 276 -9.00 -22.26 13.46
CA PHE A 276 -9.62 -23.14 12.48
C PHE A 276 -8.88 -24.46 12.39
N PHE A 277 -9.65 -25.51 12.11
CA PHE A 277 -9.16 -26.87 11.91
C PHE A 277 -9.57 -27.41 10.53
N LYS A 278 -8.68 -28.16 9.90
CA LYS A 278 -8.90 -28.88 8.64
C LYS A 278 -8.41 -30.31 8.83
N ALA A 279 -9.35 -31.24 8.97
CA ALA A 279 -9.06 -32.67 9.14
C ALA A 279 -8.18 -33.23 8.00
N ASN A 280 -7.39 -34.27 8.30
CA ASN A 280 -6.59 -34.95 7.28
C ASN A 280 -7.44 -35.35 6.06
N GLY A 281 -6.96 -35.06 4.86
CA GLY A 281 -7.69 -35.36 3.61
C GLY A 281 -8.89 -34.46 3.32
N SER A 282 -9.21 -33.49 4.18
CA SER A 282 -10.25 -32.48 3.92
C SER A 282 -9.67 -31.20 3.32
N HIS A 283 -10.47 -30.52 2.50
CA HIS A 283 -10.17 -29.18 1.99
C HIS A 283 -10.93 -28.07 2.74
N LYS A 284 -11.77 -28.43 3.71
CA LYS A 284 -12.65 -27.49 4.42
C LYS A 284 -12.07 -27.13 5.78
N TRP A 285 -11.80 -25.84 5.97
CA TRP A 285 -11.52 -25.25 7.27
C TRP A 285 -12.80 -25.07 8.07
N GLN A 286 -12.77 -25.43 9.35
CA GLN A 286 -13.88 -25.31 10.27
C GLN A 286 -13.46 -24.47 11.47
N TYR A 287 -14.30 -23.53 11.86
CA TYR A 287 -14.10 -22.77 13.09
C TYR A 287 -14.19 -23.71 14.29
N VAL A 288 -13.24 -23.61 15.21
CA VAL A 288 -13.22 -24.43 16.44
C VAL A 288 -13.42 -23.55 17.66
N THR A 289 -12.61 -22.51 17.80
CA THR A 289 -12.61 -21.64 18.98
C THR A 289 -12.00 -20.28 18.63
N SER A 290 -11.94 -19.36 19.59
CA SER A 290 -11.26 -18.08 19.43
C SER A 290 -10.82 -17.53 20.78
N ASP A 291 -9.85 -16.62 20.74
CA ASP A 291 -9.45 -15.84 21.90
C ASP A 291 -9.32 -14.34 21.53
N VAL A 292 -9.25 -13.47 22.53
CA VAL A 292 -9.04 -12.04 22.38
C VAL A 292 -7.61 -11.71 22.79
N THR A 293 -6.88 -11.02 21.91
CA THR A 293 -5.47 -10.73 22.13
C THR A 293 -5.25 -9.87 23.37
N GLY A 294 -4.29 -10.26 24.20
CA GLY A 294 -3.83 -9.51 25.36
C GLY A 294 -2.82 -8.41 25.00
N ARG A 295 -2.17 -7.86 26.03
CA ARG A 295 -1.04 -6.93 25.84
C ARG A 295 0.04 -7.61 25.00
N GLN A 296 0.66 -6.86 24.10
CA GLN A 296 1.60 -7.38 23.07
C GLN A 296 0.97 -8.30 22.01
N GLY A 297 -0.35 -8.36 21.91
CA GLY A 297 -1.04 -9.09 20.85
C GLY A 297 -1.07 -10.60 21.01
N ARG A 298 -0.61 -11.14 22.15
CA ARG A 298 -0.63 -12.59 22.41
C ARG A 298 -2.06 -13.08 22.59
N PHE A 299 -2.35 -14.26 22.08
CA PHE A 299 -3.60 -14.98 22.33
C PHE A 299 -3.30 -16.40 22.78
N TRP A 300 -4.24 -16.99 23.52
CA TRP A 300 -4.21 -18.37 23.95
C TRP A 300 -5.61 -18.98 23.87
N ALA A 301 -5.78 -20.01 23.04
CA ALA A 301 -7.01 -20.78 22.95
C ALA A 301 -6.75 -22.27 23.23
N SER A 302 -7.81 -23.05 23.44
CA SER A 302 -7.71 -24.51 23.57
C SER A 302 -8.89 -25.23 22.94
N ALA A 303 -8.68 -26.47 22.51
CA ALA A 303 -9.70 -27.37 21.98
C ALA A 303 -9.35 -28.83 22.28
N THR A 304 -10.33 -29.73 22.21
CA THR A 304 -10.10 -31.18 22.33
C THR A 304 -9.61 -31.74 20.99
N ALA A 305 -8.60 -32.59 21.02
CA ALA A 305 -8.08 -33.30 19.86
C ALA A 305 -8.94 -34.53 19.55
N GLU A 306 -9.64 -34.51 18.40
CA GLU A 306 -10.53 -35.61 18.00
C GLU A 306 -9.95 -36.46 16.86
N THR A 307 -9.22 -35.83 15.95
CA THR A 307 -8.63 -36.47 14.77
C THR A 307 -7.44 -35.67 14.27
N SER A 308 -6.54 -36.32 13.53
CA SER A 308 -5.36 -35.69 12.94
C SER A 308 -5.75 -34.64 11.89
N GLY A 309 -5.03 -33.52 11.85
CA GLY A 309 -5.34 -32.45 10.92
C GLY A 309 -4.47 -31.20 11.08
N TRP A 310 -4.73 -30.23 10.21
CA TRP A 310 -4.07 -28.93 10.18
C TRP A 310 -4.84 -27.92 11.01
N TRP A 311 -4.11 -27.06 11.72
CA TRP A 311 -4.62 -25.97 12.53
C TRP A 311 -4.07 -24.65 12.00
N ARG A 312 -4.86 -23.58 12.13
CA ARG A 312 -4.40 -22.21 11.86
C ARG A 312 -5.15 -21.20 12.70
N ALA A 313 -4.54 -20.04 12.90
CA ALA A 313 -5.17 -18.87 13.47
C ALA A 313 -5.51 -17.85 12.36
N GLU A 314 -6.65 -17.17 12.51
CA GLU A 314 -7.15 -16.19 11.55
C GLU A 314 -7.68 -14.95 12.28
N TYR A 315 -7.17 -13.79 11.85
CA TYR A 315 -7.67 -12.48 12.24
C TYR A 315 -8.42 -11.88 11.06
N ALA A 316 -9.72 -11.61 11.22
CA ALA A 316 -10.57 -11.09 10.12
C ALA A 316 -10.25 -9.64 9.72
N GLY A 317 -9.50 -8.90 10.54
CA GLY A 317 -9.28 -7.47 10.34
C GLY A 317 -10.40 -6.59 10.90
N ASN A 318 -10.21 -5.28 10.79
CA ASN A 318 -11.20 -4.27 11.18
C ASN A 318 -11.11 -3.04 10.26
N ARG A 319 -11.93 -2.01 10.50
CA ARG A 319 -11.95 -0.78 9.66
C ARG A 319 -10.59 -0.10 9.43
N ARG A 320 -9.59 -0.35 10.28
CA ARG A 320 -8.25 0.26 10.25
C ARG A 320 -7.13 -0.72 9.93
N VAL A 321 -7.38 -2.03 9.96
CA VAL A 321 -6.35 -3.09 9.87
C VAL A 321 -6.85 -4.21 8.96
N ASN A 322 -6.02 -4.67 8.04
CA ASN A 322 -6.34 -5.82 7.20
C ASN A 322 -6.28 -7.12 8.01
N GLY A 323 -7.07 -8.12 7.61
CA GLY A 323 -6.98 -9.45 8.19
C GLY A 323 -5.69 -10.17 7.83
N SER A 324 -5.39 -11.24 8.55
CA SER A 324 -4.23 -12.10 8.33
C SER A 324 -4.51 -13.52 8.79
N VAL A 325 -3.89 -14.49 8.13
CA VAL A 325 -3.89 -15.90 8.52
C VAL A 325 -2.48 -16.27 8.95
N SER A 326 -2.34 -17.12 9.97
CA SER A 326 -1.05 -17.66 10.38
C SER A 326 -0.53 -18.71 9.39
N ASP A 327 0.72 -19.13 9.58
CA ASP A 327 1.17 -20.42 9.07
C ASP A 327 0.31 -21.56 9.66
N GLU A 328 0.23 -22.67 8.93
CA GLU A 328 -0.54 -23.86 9.33
C GLU A 328 0.35 -24.79 10.18
N ASP A 329 -0.26 -25.47 11.16
CA ASP A 329 0.43 -26.42 12.05
C ASP A 329 -0.26 -27.78 12.04
N TRP A 330 0.51 -28.88 12.05
CA TRP A 330 -0.04 -30.24 11.88
C TRP A 330 0.04 -31.07 13.16
N VAL A 331 -1.14 -31.37 13.73
CA VAL A 331 -1.25 -32.24 14.90
C VAL A 331 -1.58 -33.67 14.46
N ARG A 332 -0.74 -34.64 14.86
CA ARG A 332 -1.10 -36.07 14.84
C ARG A 332 -1.86 -36.42 16.12
N VAL A 333 -3.07 -36.97 15.93
CA VAL A 333 -3.91 -37.52 17.00
C VAL A 333 -3.88 -39.04 16.93
N ASP A 334 -3.33 -39.66 17.97
CA ASP A 334 -3.22 -41.11 18.11
C ASP A 334 -4.50 -41.66 18.77
N GLN A 335 -5.03 -42.79 18.28
CA GLN A 335 -6.18 -43.46 18.88
C GLN A 335 -5.68 -44.55 19.83
N PRO A 336 -5.85 -44.41 21.15
CA PRO A 336 -5.37 -45.43 22.08
C PRO A 336 -6.08 -46.76 21.81
N ALA A 337 -5.30 -47.84 21.81
CA ALA A 337 -5.86 -49.18 21.66
C ALA A 337 -6.86 -49.46 22.81
N PRO A 338 -8.00 -50.12 22.53
CA PRO A 338 -8.90 -50.53 23.61
C PRO A 338 -8.13 -51.40 24.61
N PRO A 339 -8.38 -51.26 25.92
CA PRO A 339 -7.74 -52.11 26.91
C PRO A 339 -8.04 -53.59 26.60
N PRO A 340 -7.08 -54.51 26.79
CA PRO A 340 -7.35 -55.93 26.64
C PRO A 340 -8.47 -56.33 27.59
N THR A 341 -9.38 -57.18 27.13
CA THR A 341 -10.42 -57.76 27.99
C THR A 341 -9.75 -58.54 29.13
N ALA A 342 -10.12 -58.22 30.38
CA ALA A 342 -9.65 -58.98 31.54
C ALA A 342 -10.28 -60.38 31.47
N LYS A 343 -9.44 -61.43 31.52
CA LYS A 343 -9.93 -62.80 31.65
C LYS A 343 -10.35 -63.09 33.08
N ALA A 344 -11.42 -63.84 33.26
CA ALA A 344 -11.88 -64.29 34.57
C ALA A 344 -11.02 -65.45 35.09
N ASP A 345 -10.85 -65.52 36.41
CA ASP A 345 -10.15 -66.64 37.06
C ASP A 345 -11.00 -67.91 37.02
N THR A 346 -10.36 -69.09 36.96
CA THR A 346 -11.06 -70.38 37.06
C THR A 346 -10.52 -71.23 38.20
N ARG A 347 -11.33 -72.21 38.63
CA ARG A 347 -10.89 -73.25 39.57
C ARG A 347 -11.54 -74.60 39.31
N LEU A 348 -10.78 -75.66 39.51
CA LEU A 348 -11.27 -77.05 39.53
C LEU A 348 -11.37 -77.58 40.95
N ILE A 349 -12.59 -77.76 41.44
CA ILE A 349 -12.87 -78.22 42.80
C ILE A 349 -13.46 -79.63 42.83
N ARG A 350 -13.45 -80.24 44.01
CA ARG A 350 -14.07 -81.55 44.30
C ARG A 350 -13.56 -82.69 43.40
N PHE A 351 -12.31 -82.60 42.96
CA PHE A 351 -11.67 -83.70 42.24
C PHE A 351 -11.60 -84.94 43.13
N ASN A 352 -12.06 -86.07 42.59
CA ASN A 352 -12.04 -87.37 43.28
C ASN A 352 -11.90 -88.49 42.25
N ALA A 353 -10.99 -89.44 42.50
CA ALA A 353 -10.85 -90.68 41.74
C ALA A 353 -11.43 -91.85 42.55
N TYR A 354 -12.29 -92.69 41.97
CA TYR A 354 -12.95 -93.78 42.71
C TYR A 354 -13.42 -94.95 41.84
N PRO A 355 -13.56 -96.17 42.38
CA PRO A 355 -13.25 -96.57 43.76
C PRO A 355 -11.75 -96.74 43.99
N GLU A 356 -11.31 -96.46 45.22
CA GLU A 356 -9.94 -96.68 45.66
C GLU A 356 -9.93 -97.61 46.87
N PRO A 357 -9.14 -98.69 46.89
CA PRO A 357 -8.28 -99.21 45.82
C PRO A 357 -9.07 -99.95 44.71
N ILE A 358 -8.54 -99.98 43.49
CA ILE A 358 -9.19 -100.58 42.30
C ILE A 358 -8.43 -101.83 41.80
N LYS A 359 -9.14 -102.82 41.27
CA LYS A 359 -8.53 -103.97 40.58
C LYS A 359 -7.98 -103.57 39.20
N ARG A 360 -6.81 -104.10 38.83
CA ARG A 360 -6.17 -103.84 37.53
C ARG A 360 -7.11 -104.09 36.35
N GLY A 361 -7.11 -103.17 35.38
CA GLY A 361 -7.90 -103.24 34.15
C GLY A 361 -9.38 -102.84 34.30
N LYS A 362 -9.84 -102.50 35.51
CA LYS A 362 -11.20 -102.01 35.76
C LYS A 362 -11.30 -100.49 35.59
N TYR A 363 -12.52 -100.01 35.38
CA TYR A 363 -12.80 -98.59 35.22
C TYR A 363 -12.71 -97.85 36.55
N LEU A 364 -11.79 -96.90 36.60
CA LEU A 364 -11.70 -95.84 37.59
C LEU A 364 -12.51 -94.64 37.10
N LYS A 365 -13.32 -94.08 37.98
CA LYS A 365 -14.21 -92.94 37.72
C LYS A 365 -13.61 -91.68 38.33
N PHE A 366 -13.83 -90.55 37.67
CA PHE A 366 -13.38 -89.23 38.12
C PHE A 366 -14.56 -88.28 38.13
N GLY A 367 -14.69 -87.52 39.21
CA GLY A 367 -15.65 -86.42 39.32
C GLY A 367 -14.95 -85.11 39.66
N GLY A 368 -15.53 -83.99 39.25
CA GLY A 368 -15.05 -82.65 39.60
C GLY A 368 -16.05 -81.57 39.20
N LYS A 369 -15.75 -80.31 39.55
CA LYS A 369 -16.51 -79.13 39.11
C LYS A 369 -15.55 -78.02 38.67
N LEU A 370 -15.68 -77.53 37.44
CA LEU A 370 -15.02 -76.34 36.91
C LEU A 370 -15.88 -75.11 37.22
N GLN A 371 -15.26 -74.05 37.71
CA GLN A 371 -15.92 -72.79 38.03
C GLN A 371 -15.14 -71.61 37.47
N VAL A 372 -15.85 -70.54 37.13
CA VAL A 372 -15.33 -69.23 36.75
C VAL A 372 -15.73 -68.22 37.82
N ASP A 373 -14.87 -67.23 38.08
CA ASP A 373 -15.18 -66.08 38.92
C ASP A 373 -15.97 -65.04 38.12
N ASP A 374 -17.19 -64.77 38.55
CA ASP A 374 -18.08 -63.76 38.00
C ASP A 374 -18.34 -62.71 39.08
N GLU A 375 -17.61 -61.60 39.00
CA GLU A 375 -17.70 -60.47 39.94
C GLU A 375 -17.61 -60.87 41.43
N GLY A 376 -16.74 -61.84 41.75
CA GLY A 376 -16.53 -62.34 43.12
C GLY A 376 -17.43 -63.51 43.53
N SER A 377 -18.33 -63.96 42.65
CA SER A 377 -19.13 -65.18 42.79
C SER A 377 -18.60 -66.31 41.91
N TRP A 378 -18.59 -67.53 42.43
CA TRP A 378 -18.09 -68.69 41.68
C TRP A 378 -19.21 -69.53 41.09
N GLU A 379 -19.38 -69.48 39.78
CA GLU A 379 -20.45 -70.18 39.08
C GLU A 379 -19.98 -71.50 38.45
N GLY A 380 -20.86 -72.22 37.77
CA GLY A 380 -20.46 -73.37 36.95
C GLY A 380 -19.90 -72.89 35.62
N TYR A 381 -18.83 -73.51 35.13
CA TYR A 381 -18.26 -73.12 33.84
C TYR A 381 -18.18 -74.32 32.88
N SER A 382 -18.61 -74.10 31.65
CA SER A 382 -18.61 -75.09 30.58
C SER A 382 -17.30 -75.00 29.81
N GLY A 383 -16.50 -76.06 29.85
CA GLY A 383 -15.17 -76.04 29.27
C GLY A 383 -14.56 -77.42 29.07
N LYS A 384 -13.53 -77.49 28.22
CA LYS A 384 -12.75 -78.71 27.93
C LYS A 384 -11.67 -78.90 28.99
N VAL A 385 -11.80 -79.96 29.80
CA VAL A 385 -10.91 -80.28 30.90
C VAL A 385 -10.13 -81.56 30.59
N ALA A 386 -8.81 -81.50 30.67
CA ALA A 386 -7.93 -82.64 30.45
C ALA A 386 -7.68 -83.42 31.76
N LEU A 387 -7.76 -84.75 31.68
CA LEU A 387 -7.36 -85.67 32.75
C LEU A 387 -5.91 -86.10 32.54
N TYR A 388 -5.10 -85.96 33.59
CA TYR A 388 -3.70 -86.37 33.61
C TYR A 388 -3.43 -87.45 34.66
N PHE A 389 -2.47 -88.31 34.36
CA PHE A 389 -1.99 -89.38 35.23
C PHE A 389 -0.48 -89.26 35.46
N LEU A 390 -0.03 -89.40 36.70
CA LEU A 390 1.37 -89.48 37.09
C LEU A 390 1.62 -90.85 37.72
N PRO A 391 2.25 -91.79 37.00
CA PRO A 391 2.64 -93.08 37.57
C PRO A 391 3.50 -92.91 38.83
N VAL A 392 3.38 -93.82 39.80
CA VAL A 392 4.26 -93.81 40.99
C VAL A 392 5.72 -93.88 40.55
N GLY A 393 6.56 -92.98 41.08
CA GLY A 393 7.99 -92.89 40.75
C GLY A 393 8.30 -92.12 39.46
N ALA A 394 7.30 -91.79 38.64
CA ALA A 394 7.50 -90.93 37.47
C ALA A 394 7.59 -89.45 37.87
N ARG A 395 8.22 -88.64 37.01
CA ARG A 395 8.34 -87.18 37.18
C ARG A 395 7.50 -86.38 36.16
N LYS A 396 6.81 -87.06 35.24
CA LYS A 396 6.05 -86.44 34.14
C LYS A 396 4.59 -86.90 34.18
N TRP A 397 3.69 -85.92 34.17
CA TRP A 397 2.26 -86.16 33.96
C TRP A 397 2.00 -86.60 32.52
N GLN A 398 1.17 -87.60 32.36
CA GLN A 398 0.72 -88.14 31.08
C GLN A 398 -0.70 -87.68 30.82
N TYR A 399 -0.92 -87.05 29.66
CA TYR A 399 -2.28 -86.77 29.19
C TYR A 399 -3.00 -88.11 28.97
N VAL A 400 -4.22 -88.22 29.50
CA VAL A 400 -5.04 -89.43 29.35
C VAL A 400 -6.18 -89.18 28.38
N LYS A 401 -7.00 -88.16 28.65
CA LYS A 401 -8.09 -87.74 27.77
C LYS A 401 -8.64 -86.39 28.18
N THR A 402 -9.35 -85.73 27.26
CA THR A 402 -10.19 -84.56 27.54
C THR A 402 -11.64 -84.97 27.80
N THR A 403 -12.31 -84.24 28.69
CA THR A 403 -13.73 -84.35 28.99
C THR A 403 -14.34 -82.96 29.05
N GLY A 404 -15.62 -82.82 28.69
CA GLY A 404 -16.36 -81.58 28.89
C GLY A 404 -16.87 -81.46 30.32
N SER A 405 -16.94 -80.24 30.82
CA SER A 405 -17.86 -79.81 31.88
C SER A 405 -19.10 -79.20 31.24
N GLY A 406 -20.28 -79.34 31.85
CA GLY A 406 -21.49 -78.65 31.40
C GLY A 406 -21.70 -77.32 32.13
N ASP A 407 -22.82 -76.64 31.89
CA ASP A 407 -23.13 -75.30 32.44
C ASP A 407 -23.08 -75.24 33.97
N SER A 408 -23.43 -76.33 34.65
CA SER A 408 -23.28 -76.43 36.12
C SER A 408 -21.83 -76.57 36.60
N GLY A 409 -20.85 -76.58 35.69
CA GLY A 409 -19.44 -76.86 35.93
C GLY A 409 -19.11 -78.33 36.17
N ARG A 410 -20.11 -79.20 36.35
CA ARG A 410 -19.88 -80.61 36.71
C ARG A 410 -19.23 -81.35 35.55
N LEU A 411 -18.18 -82.13 35.86
CA LEU A 411 -17.53 -83.02 34.91
C LEU A 411 -17.36 -84.42 35.51
N TYR A 412 -17.51 -85.42 34.63
CA TYR A 412 -17.34 -86.82 34.96
C TYR A 412 -16.66 -87.57 33.82
N THR A 413 -15.72 -88.45 34.15
CA THR A 413 -15.14 -89.35 33.16
C THR A 413 -14.69 -90.66 33.79
N LYS A 414 -14.35 -91.65 32.97
CA LYS A 414 -13.82 -92.93 33.44
C LYS A 414 -12.74 -93.46 32.50
N VAL A 415 -11.72 -94.10 33.06
CA VAL A 415 -10.62 -94.74 32.33
C VAL A 415 -10.25 -96.07 32.98
N LYS A 416 -9.62 -96.99 32.24
CA LYS A 416 -9.12 -98.24 32.85
C LYS A 416 -7.84 -97.96 33.64
N ALA A 417 -7.79 -98.39 34.89
CA ALA A 417 -6.61 -98.25 35.75
C ALA A 417 -5.70 -99.47 35.64
N TRP A 418 -4.44 -99.27 35.23
CA TRP A 418 -3.46 -100.34 35.05
C TRP A 418 -2.32 -100.32 36.07
N ASN A 419 -1.95 -99.13 36.53
CA ASN A 419 -0.84 -98.88 37.44
C ASN A 419 -1.28 -97.89 38.53
N SER A 420 -0.69 -97.99 39.73
CA SER A 420 -0.89 -97.00 40.78
C SER A 420 -0.26 -95.66 40.38
N GLY A 421 -0.85 -94.56 40.85
CA GLY A 421 -0.33 -93.22 40.60
C GLY A 421 -1.31 -92.11 40.95
N TYR A 422 -0.91 -90.88 40.68
CA TYR A 422 -1.71 -89.68 40.95
C TYR A 422 -2.50 -89.24 39.73
N TRP A 423 -3.68 -88.69 39.95
CA TRP A 423 -4.55 -88.16 38.91
C TRP A 423 -4.89 -86.70 39.19
N LYS A 424 -5.13 -85.90 38.14
CA LYS A 424 -5.68 -84.54 38.27
C LYS A 424 -6.44 -84.13 37.01
N PHE A 425 -7.36 -83.19 37.16
CA PHE A 425 -7.93 -82.43 36.06
C PHE A 425 -7.13 -81.13 35.82
N VAL A 426 -7.07 -80.71 34.57
CA VAL A 426 -6.41 -79.47 34.12
C VAL A 426 -7.32 -78.78 33.11
N PHE A 427 -7.69 -77.54 33.38
CA PHE A 427 -8.39 -76.66 32.46
C PHE A 427 -7.39 -75.65 31.89
N GLY A 428 -7.30 -75.54 30.57
CA GLY A 428 -6.27 -74.74 29.90
C GLY A 428 -6.56 -73.24 29.82
N GLY A 429 -7.77 -72.80 30.17
CA GLY A 429 -8.26 -71.46 29.85
C GLY A 429 -8.79 -71.37 28.41
N ASP A 430 -9.41 -70.24 28.10
CA ASP A 430 -9.94 -69.89 26.77
C ASP A 430 -9.84 -68.37 26.54
N GLU A 431 -10.64 -67.80 25.63
CA GLU A 431 -10.62 -66.38 25.33
C GLU A 431 -11.06 -65.51 26.52
N ASP A 432 -11.98 -66.03 27.34
CA ASP A 432 -12.60 -65.31 28.45
C ASP A 432 -12.00 -65.67 29.81
N THR A 433 -11.24 -66.76 29.91
CA THR A 433 -10.82 -67.30 31.22
C THR A 433 -9.36 -67.75 31.30
N TYR A 434 -8.76 -67.63 32.49
CA TYR A 434 -7.47 -68.23 32.81
C TYR A 434 -7.60 -69.73 33.11
N GLY A 435 -6.54 -70.50 32.88
CA GLY A 435 -6.50 -71.94 33.20
C GLY A 435 -6.37 -72.24 34.68
N SER A 436 -6.72 -73.46 35.09
CA SER A 436 -6.58 -73.94 36.47
C SER A 436 -6.36 -75.45 36.56
N ASP A 437 -5.75 -75.90 37.67
CA ASP A 437 -5.54 -77.30 37.99
C ASP A 437 -6.41 -77.73 39.18
N SER A 438 -6.87 -78.97 39.17
CA SER A 438 -7.47 -79.56 40.37
C SER A 438 -6.42 -79.98 41.39
N ARG A 439 -6.87 -80.27 42.62
CA ARG A 439 -6.08 -81.12 43.53
C ARG A 439 -5.76 -82.46 42.86
N ARG A 440 -4.69 -83.11 43.32
CA ARG A 440 -4.31 -84.47 42.89
C ARG A 440 -4.89 -85.52 43.81
N ASP A 441 -5.16 -86.70 43.27
CA ASP A 441 -5.66 -87.86 44.02
C ASP A 441 -4.84 -89.12 43.73
N TYR A 442 -4.56 -89.94 44.73
CA TYR A 442 -3.71 -91.12 44.60
C TYR A 442 -4.51 -92.41 44.58
N VAL A 443 -4.44 -93.12 43.45
CA VAL A 443 -5.13 -94.40 43.30
C VAL A 443 -4.14 -95.54 43.44
N ARG A 444 -4.38 -96.44 44.40
CA ARG A 444 -3.69 -97.75 44.47
C ARG A 444 -4.40 -98.78 43.59
N VAL A 445 -3.68 -99.36 42.62
CA VAL A 445 -4.15 -100.49 41.81
C VAL A 445 -3.70 -101.81 42.43
N LYS A 446 -4.63 -102.71 42.71
CA LYS A 446 -4.38 -104.07 43.20
C LYS A 446 -4.40 -105.07 42.04
N ARG A 447 -3.55 -106.09 42.12
CA ARG A 447 -3.50 -107.18 41.12
C ARG A 447 -4.78 -108.00 41.14
#